data_AF-A0A957J3B2-F1
#
_entry.id   AF-A0A957J3B2-F1
#
_cell.length_a   1.000
_cell.length_b   1.000
_cell.length_c   1.000
_cell.angle_alpha   90.00
_cell.angle_beta   90.00
_cell.angle_gamma   90.00
#
_symmetry.space_group_name_H-M   'P 1'
#
loop_
_entity.id
_entity.type
_entity.pdbx_description
1 polymer ?
#
loop_
_entity_poly.entity_id
_entity_poly.type
_entity_poly.pdbx_seq_one_letter_code
_entity_poly.pdbx_strand_id
1 'polypeptide(L)'
;MSPSKWTAEAFKQLLSHPLFPRSMRNSAVITLGGTAISLLLTVPLAYGLSISNLPGRRFILLFILFTFLFNPGLVPTYLLVTRLDLTNNFLAVILPPAVSVWNTLIMMSFFQGLPDELKEAARMDGANELQVLLHIILP
;
A
#
# COMPACT_ATOMS: atom_id res chain seq x y z
N MET A 1 23.54 12.72 -29.10
CA MET A 1 24.74 11.94 -29.48
C MET A 1 24.35 10.47 -29.55
N SER A 2 24.30 9.90 -30.75
CA SER A 2 24.07 8.46 -30.94
C SER A 2 25.34 7.68 -30.54
N PRO A 3 25.23 6.49 -29.95
CA PRO A 3 26.40 5.68 -29.60
C PRO A 3 27.25 5.38 -30.83
N SER A 4 28.58 5.55 -30.71
CA SER A 4 29.52 5.25 -31.81
C SER A 4 29.62 3.76 -32.10
N LYS A 5 29.36 2.89 -31.11
CA LYS A 5 29.21 1.44 -31.25
C LYS A 5 28.20 0.91 -30.23
N TRP A 6 27.27 0.07 -30.68
CA TRP A 6 26.41 -0.70 -29.79
C TRP A 6 27.24 -1.79 -29.11
N THR A 7 27.29 -1.79 -27.77
CA THR A 7 27.99 -2.82 -26.99
C THR A 7 27.17 -3.20 -25.75
N ALA A 8 27.11 -4.51 -25.48
CA ALA A 8 26.45 -5.07 -24.30
C ALA A 8 27.44 -5.39 -23.16
N GLU A 9 28.71 -4.99 -23.31
CA GLU A 9 29.80 -5.38 -22.43
C GLU A 9 29.66 -4.80 -21.01
N ALA A 10 29.25 -3.53 -20.92
CA ALA A 10 28.92 -2.91 -19.64
C ALA A 10 27.78 -3.64 -18.90
N PHE A 11 26.73 -4.08 -19.61
CA PHE A 11 25.63 -4.85 -19.02
C PHE A 11 26.08 -6.22 -18.52
N LYS A 12 26.93 -6.92 -19.28
CA LYS A 12 27.52 -8.20 -18.84
C LYS A 12 28.36 -8.02 -17.57
N GLN A 13 29.14 -6.94 -17.50
CA GLN A 13 29.99 -6.63 -16.36
C GLN A 13 29.18 -6.25 -15.10
N LEU A 14 28.04 -5.58 -15.30
CA LEU A 14 27.11 -5.20 -14.23
C LEU A 14 26.34 -6.42 -13.71
N LEU A 15 25.87 -7.28 -14.60
CA LEU A 15 25.15 -8.52 -14.26
C LEU A 15 26.05 -9.58 -13.62
N SER A 16 27.33 -9.63 -13.98
CA SER A 16 28.31 -10.53 -13.36
C SER A 16 28.75 -10.08 -11.97
N HIS A 17 28.47 -8.82 -11.59
CA HIS A 17 28.77 -8.33 -10.26
C HIS A 17 27.80 -8.95 -9.22
N PRO A 18 28.29 -9.72 -8.22
CA PRO A 18 27.44 -10.54 -7.35
C PRO A 18 26.44 -9.72 -6.49
N LEU A 19 26.76 -8.44 -6.23
CA LEU A 19 25.82 -7.55 -5.51
C LEU A 19 24.61 -7.16 -6.35
N PHE A 20 24.72 -7.09 -7.68
CA PHE A 20 23.66 -6.54 -8.52
C PHE A 20 22.41 -7.44 -8.58
N PRO A 21 22.51 -8.76 -8.86
CA PRO A 21 21.36 -9.66 -8.78
C PRO A 21 20.74 -9.72 -7.38
N ARG A 22 21.57 -9.65 -6.33
CA ARG A 22 21.10 -9.66 -4.93
C ARG A 22 20.29 -8.40 -4.62
N SER A 23 20.75 -7.22 -5.02
CA SER A 23 20.02 -5.97 -4.84
C SER A 23 18.73 -5.93 -5.64
N MET A 24 18.75 -6.41 -6.90
CA MET A 24 17.55 -6.60 -7.72
C MET A 24 16.51 -7.47 -7.02
N ARG A 25 16.92 -8.63 -6.49
CA ARG A 25 16.03 -9.53 -5.74
C ARG A 25 15.47 -8.85 -4.50
N ASN A 26 16.30 -8.14 -3.73
CA ASN A 26 15.84 -7.43 -2.54
C ASN A 26 14.79 -6.36 -2.91
N SER A 27 15.04 -5.57 -3.96
CA SER A 27 14.07 -4.58 -4.46
C SER A 27 12.75 -5.24 -4.89
N ALA A 28 12.81 -6.37 -5.61
CA ALA A 28 11.61 -7.10 -6.02
C ALA A 28 10.80 -7.59 -4.82
N VAL A 29 11.47 -8.14 -3.79
CA VAL A 29 10.83 -8.59 -2.55
C VAL A 29 10.19 -7.43 -1.80
N ILE A 30 10.90 -6.31 -1.66
CA ILE A 30 10.38 -5.11 -0.97
C ILE A 30 9.18 -4.55 -1.72
N THR A 31 9.25 -4.42 -3.05
CA THR A 31 8.16 -3.85 -3.84
C THR A 31 6.93 -4.75 -3.86
N LEU A 32 7.09 -6.06 -4.13
CA LEU A 32 5.96 -6.99 -4.19
C LEU A 32 5.34 -7.18 -2.80
N GLY A 33 6.17 -7.45 -1.79
CA GLY A 33 5.70 -7.62 -0.42
C GLY A 33 5.09 -6.35 0.16
N GLY A 34 5.72 -5.20 -0.09
CA GLY A 34 5.21 -3.90 0.32
C GLY A 34 3.90 -3.54 -0.34
N THR A 35 3.76 -3.79 -1.65
CA THR A 35 2.50 -3.53 -2.35
C THR A 35 1.40 -4.46 -1.86
N ALA A 36 1.67 -5.75 -1.68
CA ALA A 36 0.70 -6.71 -1.17
C ALA A 36 0.22 -6.32 0.24
N ILE A 37 1.14 -6.03 1.16
CA ILE A 37 0.78 -5.60 2.53
C ILE A 37 0.03 -4.26 2.48
N SER A 38 0.46 -3.33 1.62
CA SER A 38 -0.20 -2.04 1.50
C SER A 38 -1.65 -2.18 1.01
N LEU A 39 -1.91 -3.01 0.00
CA LEU A 39 -3.27 -3.28 -0.47
C LEU A 39 -4.10 -3.99 0.59
N LEU A 40 -3.54 -5.00 1.25
CA LEU A 40 -4.23 -5.76 2.30
C LEU A 40 -4.71 -4.87 3.46
N LEU A 41 -3.98 -3.80 3.78
CA LEU A 41 -4.36 -2.84 4.82
C LEU A 41 -5.23 -1.71 4.27
N THR A 42 -4.90 -1.17 3.10
CA THR A 42 -5.54 0.03 2.55
C THR A 42 -6.93 -0.26 2.01
N VAL A 43 -7.14 -1.39 1.33
CA VAL A 43 -8.42 -1.76 0.72
C VAL A 43 -9.55 -1.85 1.76
N PRO A 44 -9.46 -2.66 2.83
CA PRO A 44 -10.54 -2.76 3.81
C PRO A 44 -10.73 -1.45 4.58
N LEU A 45 -9.65 -0.71 4.87
CA LEU A 45 -9.73 0.60 5.52
C LEU A 45 -10.49 1.62 4.67
N ALA A 46 -10.12 1.73 3.39
CA ALA A 46 -10.78 2.61 2.43
C ALA A 46 -12.25 2.20 2.20
N TYR A 47 -12.53 0.90 2.12
CA TYR A 47 -13.90 0.39 1.97
C TYR A 47 -14.76 0.75 3.18
N GLY A 48 -14.30 0.46 4.40
CA GLY A 48 -15.02 0.82 5.62
C GLY A 48 -15.33 2.33 5.69
N LEU A 49 -14.35 3.17 5.36
CA LEU A 49 -14.51 4.63 5.36
C LEU A 49 -15.37 5.17 4.20
N SER A 50 -15.56 4.38 3.14
CA SER A 50 -16.45 4.71 2.04
C SER A 50 -17.92 4.66 2.45
N ILE A 51 -18.28 3.84 3.45
CA ILE A 51 -19.66 3.67 3.93
C ILE A 51 -20.10 4.90 4.73
N SER A 52 -21.04 5.67 4.18
CA SER A 52 -21.50 6.94 4.75
C SER A 52 -22.02 6.85 6.19
N ASN A 53 -22.66 5.72 6.54
CA ASN A 53 -23.29 5.49 7.85
C ASN A 53 -22.38 4.77 8.86
N LEU A 54 -21.08 4.64 8.60
CA LEU A 54 -20.15 4.01 9.54
C LEU A 54 -20.06 4.84 10.84
N PRO A 55 -20.35 4.25 12.02
CA PRO A 55 -20.23 4.95 13.29
C PRO A 55 -18.77 5.35 13.53
N GLY A 56 -18.53 6.63 13.86
CA GLY A 56 -17.18 7.15 14.09
C GLY A 56 -16.39 7.50 12.81
N ARG A 57 -16.97 7.38 11.61
CA ARG A 57 -16.32 7.73 10.33
C ARG A 57 -15.59 9.07 10.35
N ARG A 58 -16.26 10.12 10.82
CA ARG A 58 -15.69 11.48 10.87
C ARG A 58 -14.46 11.54 11.78
N PHE A 59 -14.49 10.86 12.92
CA PHE A 59 -13.36 10.81 13.85
C PHE A 59 -12.16 10.08 13.23
N ILE A 60 -12.39 8.92 12.62
CA ILE A 60 -11.33 8.14 11.98
C ILE A 60 -10.70 8.92 10.82
N LEU A 61 -11.52 9.56 9.97
CA LEU A 61 -11.02 10.40 8.89
C LEU A 61 -10.17 11.57 9.40
N LEU A 62 -10.64 12.29 10.42
CA LEU A 62 -9.87 13.39 11.02
C LEU A 62 -8.57 12.89 11.64
N PHE A 63 -8.58 11.73 12.29
CA PHE A 63 -7.38 11.13 12.88
C PHE A 63 -6.34 10.77 11.80
N ILE A 64 -6.77 10.09 10.73
CA ILE A 64 -5.88 9.71 9.63
C ILE A 64 -5.33 10.98 8.93
N LEU A 65 -6.18 11.97 8.65
CA LEU A 65 -5.76 13.25 8.09
C LEU A 65 -4.77 13.98 9.00
N PHE A 66 -4.99 13.97 10.31
CA PHE A 66 -4.05 14.53 11.27
C PHE A 66 -2.68 13.85 11.17
N THR A 67 -2.62 12.52 11.16
CA THR A 67 -1.33 11.81 11.00
C THR A 67 -0.62 12.10 9.68
N PHE A 68 -1.37 12.38 8.61
CA PHE A 68 -0.82 12.76 7.32
C PHE A 68 -0.23 14.18 7.32
N LEU A 69 -0.92 15.12 7.97
CA LEU A 69 -0.47 16.51 8.12
C LEU A 69 0.69 16.64 9.10
N PHE A 70 0.67 15.85 10.18
CA PHE A 70 1.68 15.85 11.23
C PHE A 70 2.59 14.63 11.09
N ASN A 71 3.57 14.72 10.19
CA ASN A 71 4.59 13.69 10.02
C ASN A 71 5.82 14.00 10.91
N PRO A 72 6.19 13.10 11.85
CA PRO A 72 7.30 13.32 12.78
C PRO A 72 8.69 13.24 12.12
N GLY A 73 8.76 12.88 10.83
CA GLY A 73 9.99 12.80 10.06
C GLY A 73 10.72 11.46 10.20
N LEU A 74 11.91 11.40 9.61
CA LEU A 74 12.68 10.17 9.49
C LEU A 74 13.26 9.68 10.83
N VAL A 75 13.71 10.60 11.69
CA VAL A 75 14.39 10.23 12.95
C VAL A 75 13.47 9.46 13.90
N PRO A 76 12.24 9.92 14.21
CA PRO A 76 11.34 9.16 15.08
C PRO A 76 10.92 7.82 14.47
N THR A 77 10.72 7.77 13.15
CA THR A 77 10.41 6.54 12.42
C THR A 77 11.55 5.51 12.55
N TYR A 78 12.80 5.96 12.39
CA TYR A 78 13.98 5.11 12.55
C TYR A 78 14.12 4.58 13.99
N LEU A 79 13.88 5.42 15.00
CA LEU A 79 13.89 5.00 16.40
C LEU A 79 12.81 3.96 16.70
N LEU A 80 11.62 4.10 16.12
CA LEU A 80 10.55 3.12 16.24
C LEU A 80 10.93 1.76 15.64
N VAL A 81 11.47 1.75 14.42
CA VAL A 81 11.95 0.52 13.76
C VAL A 81 13.04 -0.17 14.57
N THR A 82 13.95 0.62 15.15
CA THR A 82 15.03 0.11 16.01
C THR A 82 14.49 -0.49 17.29
N ARG A 83 13.50 0.16 17.94
CA ARG A 83 12.86 -0.36 19.16
C ARG A 83 12.01 -1.62 18.93
N LEU A 84 11.56 -1.85 17.70
CA LEU A 84 10.84 -3.06 17.31
C LEU A 84 11.79 -4.19 16.89
N ASP A 85 13.11 -4.01 17.04
CA ASP A 85 14.15 -4.96 16.60
C ASP A 85 14.02 -5.38 15.12
N LEU A 86 13.45 -4.50 14.29
CA LEU A 86 13.27 -4.74 12.85
C LEU A 86 14.51 -4.34 12.04
N THR A 87 15.56 -3.85 12.69
CA THR A 87 16.81 -3.48 12.02
C THR A 87 17.38 -4.65 11.20
N ASN A 88 17.79 -4.36 9.96
CA ASN A 88 18.28 -5.37 9.00
C ASN A 88 17.22 -6.38 8.50
N ASN A 89 15.93 -6.06 8.61
CA ASN A 89 14.82 -6.85 8.06
C ASN A 89 14.08 -6.07 6.96
N PHE A 90 13.53 -6.75 5.96
CA PHE A 90 12.68 -6.11 4.93
C PHE A 90 11.46 -5.38 5.53
N LEU A 91 10.94 -5.88 6.65
CA LEU A 91 9.82 -5.25 7.36
C LEU A 91 10.14 -3.83 7.86
N ALA A 92 11.40 -3.50 8.12
CA ALA A 92 11.81 -2.14 8.48
C ALA A 92 11.50 -1.12 7.38
N VAL A 93 11.48 -1.54 6.12
CA VAL A 93 11.22 -0.68 4.96
C VAL A 93 9.76 -0.79 4.52
N ILE A 94 9.14 -1.96 4.70
CA ILE A 94 7.78 -2.23 4.24
C ILE A 94 6.72 -1.67 5.20
N LEU A 95 6.85 -1.90 6.50
CA LEU A 95 5.80 -1.58 7.47
C LEU A 95 5.55 -0.08 7.65
N PRO A 96 6.58 0.79 7.78
CA PRO A 96 6.32 2.20 8.04
C PRO A 96 5.47 2.90 6.96
N PRO A 97 5.70 2.68 5.65
CA PRO A 97 4.86 3.26 4.60
C PRO A 97 3.66 2.36 4.21
N ALA A 98 3.40 1.24 4.90
CA ALA A 98 2.40 0.26 4.46
C ALA A 98 1.00 0.85 4.29
N VAL A 99 0.60 1.78 5.16
CA VAL A 99 -0.66 2.51 5.05
C VAL A 99 -0.37 3.94 4.60
N SER A 100 -0.59 4.21 3.32
CA SER A 100 -0.55 5.57 2.77
C SER A 100 -1.92 6.22 2.89
N VAL A 101 -2.00 7.32 3.64
CA VAL A 101 -3.24 8.11 3.78
C VAL A 101 -3.74 8.59 2.42
N TRP A 102 -2.83 9.06 1.57
CA TRP A 102 -3.16 9.51 0.22
C TRP A 102 -3.81 8.39 -0.60
N ASN A 103 -3.21 7.20 -0.62
CA ASN A 103 -3.77 6.05 -1.34
C ASN A 103 -5.12 5.62 -0.74
N THR A 104 -5.26 5.68 0.58
CA THR A 104 -6.51 5.39 1.29
C THR A 104 -7.62 6.33 0.84
N LEU A 105 -7.35 7.64 0.74
CA LEU A 105 -8.33 8.64 0.32
C LEU A 105 -8.73 8.50 -1.16
N ILE A 106 -7.78 8.17 -2.04
CA ILE A 106 -8.06 7.87 -3.45
C ILE A 106 -8.98 6.65 -3.54
N MET A 107 -8.62 5.55 -2.88
CA MET A 107 -9.39 4.31 -2.91
C MET A 107 -10.77 4.48 -2.30
N MET A 108 -10.88 5.25 -1.20
CA MET A 108 -12.16 5.58 -0.57
C MET A 108 -13.06 6.35 -1.54
N SER A 109 -12.51 7.37 -2.22
CA SER A 109 -13.26 8.15 -3.21
C SER A 109 -13.72 7.27 -4.38
N PHE A 110 -12.88 6.33 -4.82
CA PHE A 110 -13.26 5.35 -5.83
C PHE A 110 -14.45 4.48 -5.38
N PHE A 111 -14.40 3.90 -4.17
CA PHE A 111 -15.50 3.08 -3.65
C PHE A 111 -16.79 3.86 -3.38
N GLN A 112 -16.69 5.16 -3.06
CA GLN A 112 -17.85 6.06 -2.95
C GLN A 112 -18.48 6.38 -4.31
N GLY A 113 -17.71 6.34 -5.39
CA GLY A 113 -18.20 6.57 -6.76
C GLY A 113 -18.92 5.37 -7.37
N LEU A 114 -18.83 4.18 -6.76
CA LEU A 114 -19.53 2.99 -7.22
C LEU A 114 -21.04 3.09 -6.92
N PRO A 115 -21.92 2.62 -7.83
CA PRO A 115 -23.36 2.59 -7.59
C PRO A 115 -23.71 1.83 -6.33
N ASP A 116 -24.49 2.44 -5.42
CA ASP A 116 -24.90 1.80 -4.17
C ASP A 116 -25.85 0.61 -4.41
N GLU A 117 -26.57 0.62 -5.53
CA GLU A 117 -27.44 -0.47 -6.00
C GLU A 117 -26.71 -1.81 -6.08
N LEU A 118 -25.42 -1.83 -6.45
CA LEU A 118 -24.61 -3.05 -6.50
C LEU A 118 -24.41 -3.66 -5.09
N LYS A 119 -24.21 -2.79 -4.09
CA LYS A 119 -24.02 -3.22 -2.69
C LYS A 119 -25.34 -3.67 -2.10
N GLU A 120 -26.43 -2.98 -2.42
CA GLU A 120 -27.77 -3.36 -1.97
C GLU A 120 -28.24 -4.69 -2.57
N ALA A 121 -28.04 -4.89 -3.87
CA ALA A 121 -28.36 -6.16 -4.53
C ALA A 121 -27.61 -7.34 -3.87
N ALA A 122 -26.30 -7.18 -3.64
CA ALA A 122 -25.52 -8.21 -2.98
C ALA A 122 -25.98 -8.48 -1.53
N ARG A 123 -26.38 -7.44 -0.78
CA ARG A 123 -26.96 -7.61 0.58
C ARG A 123 -28.32 -8.31 0.54
N MET A 124 -29.15 -8.04 -0.47
CA MET A 124 -30.43 -8.73 -0.68
C MET A 124 -30.22 -10.22 -0.99
N ASP A 125 -29.15 -10.55 -1.70
CA ASP A 125 -28.72 -11.94 -1.95
C ASP A 125 -28.04 -12.60 -0.71
N GLY A 126 -27.99 -11.88 0.42
CA GLY A 126 -27.45 -12.38 1.69
C GLY A 126 -25.94 -12.25 1.86
N ALA A 127 -25.25 -11.50 0.99
CA ALA A 127 -23.82 -11.28 1.11
C ALA A 127 -23.47 -10.38 2.31
N ASN A 128 -22.47 -10.78 3.09
CA ASN A 128 -21.90 -9.93 4.15
C ASN A 128 -20.93 -8.87 3.58
N GLU A 129 -20.55 -7.87 4.37
CA GLU A 129 -19.70 -6.76 3.91
C GLU A 129 -18.34 -7.18 3.35
N LEU A 130 -17.73 -8.25 3.89
CA LEU A 130 -16.47 -8.79 3.36
C LEU A 130 -16.67 -9.47 2.01
N GLN A 131 -17.79 -10.18 1.84
CA GLN A 131 -18.16 -10.80 0.57
C GLN A 131 -18.47 -9.74 -0.50
N VAL A 132 -19.21 -8.69 -0.13
CA VAL A 132 -19.47 -7.53 -0.99
C VAL A 132 -18.16 -6.90 -1.45
N LEU A 133 -17.23 -6.64 -0.52
CA LEU A 133 -15.91 -6.11 -0.86
C LEU A 133 -15.15 -7.03 -1.83
N LEU A 134 -14.99 -8.31 -1.48
CA LEU A 134 -14.10 -9.22 -2.20
C LEU A 134 -14.64 -9.71 -3.54
N HIS A 135 -15.96 -9.87 -3.68
CA HIS A 135 -16.57 -10.50 -4.86
C HIS A 135 -17.34 -9.53 -5.76
N ILE A 136 -17.69 -8.33 -5.28
CA ILE A 136 -18.50 -7.36 -6.04
C ILE A 136 -17.74 -6.06 -6.30
N ILE A 137 -17.03 -5.54 -5.30
CA ILE A 137 -16.39 -4.21 -5.39
C ILE A 137 -14.96 -4.27 -5.92
N LEU A 138 -14.19 -5.28 -5.53
CA LEU A 138 -12.80 -5.46 -5.96
C LEU A 138 -12.60 -5.91 -7.41
N PRO A 139 -13.36 -6.88 -7.95
CA PRO A 139 -13.21 -7.29 -9.35
C PRO A 139 -13.79 -6.26 -10.33
#